data_AF-A0A2S7UW94-F1
#
_entry.id   AF-A0A2S7UW94-F1
#
_cell.length_a   1.000
_cell.length_b   1.000
_cell.length_c   1.000
_cell.angle_alpha   90.00
_cell.angle_beta   90.00
_cell.angle_gamma   90.00
#
_symmetry.space_group_name_H-M   'P 1'
#
loop_
_entity.id
_entity.type
_entity.pdbx_description
1 polymer ?
#
loop_
_entity_poly.entity_id
_entity_poly.type
_entity_poly.pdbx_seq_one_letter_code
_entity_poly.pdbx_strand_id
1 'polypeptide(L)'
;MSLELVRTIFSGFTLVSVLFAVLNYWLSRKKAKNDAIESRDKGICEQAIISLERAYSSLMNGKSDYSMPEPNRLNWLTSARQIMKFKQLSSMLETDLYKLICSEHEEHWKHEFYLSFKDDSFLLPAYFKANNIHLKSALIIMNFKQWSPDVKDPLDSIDGTQYINDGYTLNGQHGLEICINESNEDSYK
;
A
#
# COMPACT_ATOMS: atom_id res chain seq x y z
N MET A 1 30.31 10.14 61.51
CA MET A 1 30.21 9.41 60.23
C MET A 1 31.64 9.08 59.80
N SER A 2 32.00 7.81 59.60
CA SER A 2 33.38 7.45 59.25
C SER A 2 33.67 7.83 57.79
N LEU A 3 34.92 8.24 57.53
CA LEU A 3 35.38 8.68 56.21
C LEU A 3 35.27 7.56 55.16
N GLU A 4 35.31 6.30 55.60
CA GLU A 4 35.10 5.11 54.77
C GLU A 4 33.66 4.94 54.31
N LEU A 5 32.68 5.19 55.18
CA LEU A 5 31.25 5.05 54.86
C LEU A 5 30.83 6.07 53.78
N VAL A 6 31.37 7.29 53.86
CA VAL A 6 31.20 8.33 52.83
C VAL A 6 31.78 7.89 51.49
N ARG A 7 33.01 7.34 51.47
CA ARG A 7 33.64 6.80 50.24
C ARG A 7 32.84 5.66 49.62
N THR A 8 32.32 4.72 50.42
CA THR A 8 31.51 3.61 49.93
C THR A 8 30.21 4.09 49.29
N ILE A 9 29.52 5.05 49.91
CA ILE A 9 28.31 5.67 49.34
C ILE A 9 28.61 6.36 48.01
N PHE A 10 29.67 7.18 47.93
CA PHE A 10 30.07 7.84 46.68
C PHE A 10 30.42 6.83 45.58
N SER A 11 31.12 5.74 45.92
CA SER A 11 31.43 4.67 44.95
C SER A 11 30.20 3.90 44.48
N GLY A 12 29.16 3.78 45.33
CA GLY A 12 27.86 3.23 44.95
C GLY A 12 27.13 4.13 43.96
N PHE A 13 27.12 5.45 44.20
CA PHE A 13 26.52 6.43 43.29
C PHE A 13 27.21 6.48 41.92
N THR A 14 28.55 6.39 41.87
CA THR A 14 29.27 6.37 40.59
C THR A 14 28.95 5.11 39.79
N LEU A 15 28.85 3.95 40.44
CA LEU A 15 28.53 2.69 39.78
C LEU A 15 27.10 2.70 39.21
N VAL A 16 26.13 3.23 39.96
CA VAL A 16 24.75 3.42 39.49
C VAL A 16 24.70 4.39 38.30
N SER A 17 25.43 5.51 38.36
CA SER A 17 25.51 6.46 37.25
C SER A 17 26.08 5.85 35.96
N VAL A 18 27.14 5.03 36.08
CA VAL A 18 27.72 4.31 34.94
C VAL A 18 26.71 3.33 34.33
N LEU A 19 25.95 2.59 35.15
CA LEU A 19 24.90 1.69 34.67
C LEU A 19 23.81 2.45 33.89
N PHE A 20 23.35 3.59 34.42
CA PHE A 20 22.39 4.46 33.72
C PHE A 20 22.94 4.99 32.39
N ALA A 21 24.22 5.38 32.35
CA ALA A 21 24.86 5.85 31.14
C ALA A 21 24.93 4.75 30.06
N VAL A 22 25.29 3.52 30.45
CA VAL A 22 25.34 2.37 29.54
C VAL A 22 23.94 2.01 29.01
N LEU A 23 22.93 2.02 29.88
CA LEU A 23 21.55 1.76 29.48
C LEU A 23 21.04 2.82 28.49
N ASN A 24 21.25 4.10 28.79
CA ASN A 24 20.87 5.20 27.91
C ASN A 24 21.59 5.14 26.57
N TYR A 25 22.89 4.79 26.55
CA TYR A 25 23.64 4.59 25.31
C TYR A 25 23.04 3.48 24.46
N TRP A 26 22.69 2.34 25.07
CA TRP A 26 22.09 1.22 24.36
C TRP A 26 20.70 1.56 23.81
N LEU A 27 19.84 2.19 24.62
CA LEU A 27 18.52 2.66 24.20
C LEU A 27 18.62 3.69 23.07
N SER A 28 19.57 4.64 23.18
CA SER A 28 19.82 5.66 22.16
C SER A 28 20.27 5.03 20.84
N ARG A 29 21.18 4.04 20.88
CA ARG A 29 21.59 3.31 19.68
C ARG A 29 20.43 2.54 19.04
N LYS A 30 19.61 1.86 19.85
CA LYS A 30 18.45 1.12 19.36
C LYS A 30 17.44 2.06 18.69
N LYS A 31 17.15 3.20 19.32
CA LYS A 31 16.29 4.24 18.76
C LYS A 31 16.86 4.80 17.46
N ALA A 32 18.13 5.20 17.44
CA ALA A 32 18.77 5.73 16.24
C ALA A 32 18.74 4.75 15.05
N LYS A 33 18.89 3.44 15.31
CA LYS A 33 18.75 2.41 14.27
C LYS A 33 17.31 2.33 13.75
N ASN A 34 16.32 2.32 14.64
CA ASN A 34 14.91 2.27 14.25
C ASN A 34 14.51 3.53 13.45
N ASP A 35 14.90 4.72 13.93
CA ASP A 35 14.63 6.00 13.25
C ASP A 35 15.28 6.03 11.85
N ALA A 36 16.47 5.41 11.70
CA ALA A 36 17.14 5.30 10.40
C ALA A 36 16.41 4.34 9.42
N ILE A 37 15.89 3.21 9.92
CA ILE A 37 15.08 2.28 9.13
C ILE A 37 13.78 2.96 8.70
N GLU A 38 13.09 3.63 9.63
CA GLU A 38 11.84 4.32 9.37
C GLU A 38 12.01 5.43 8.31
N SER A 39 13.06 6.26 8.46
CA SER A 39 13.38 7.31 7.49
C SER A 39 13.72 6.75 6.09
N ARG A 40 14.48 5.65 6.03
CA ARG A 40 14.80 4.96 4.78
C ARG A 40 13.52 4.42 4.11
N ASP A 41 12.70 3.70 4.88
CA ASP A 41 11.47 3.08 4.38
C ASP A 41 10.46 4.12 3.92
N LYS A 42 10.38 5.27 4.59
CA LYS A 42 9.60 6.41 4.13
C LYS A 42 10.01 6.85 2.73
N GLY A 43 11.31 7.08 2.50
CA GLY A 43 11.81 7.50 1.19
C GLY A 43 11.60 6.45 0.10
N ILE A 44 11.74 5.16 0.43
CA ILE A 44 11.42 4.05 -0.48
C ILE A 44 9.94 4.04 -0.84
N CYS A 45 9.06 4.19 0.15
CA CYS A 45 7.61 4.23 -0.02
C CYS A 45 7.16 5.37 -0.93
N GLU A 46 7.65 6.60 -0.68
CA GLU A 46 7.36 7.77 -1.51
C GLU A 46 7.78 7.52 -2.97
N GLN A 47 8.99 6.98 -3.18
CA GLN A 47 9.48 6.68 -4.53
C GLN A 47 8.70 5.54 -5.21
N ALA A 48 8.20 4.57 -4.43
CA ALA A 48 7.36 3.49 -4.94
C ALA A 48 6.04 4.05 -5.47
N ILE A 49 5.37 4.91 -4.68
CA ILE A 49 4.10 5.56 -5.06
C ILE A 49 4.27 6.37 -6.34
N ILE A 50 5.33 7.19 -6.42
CA ILE A 50 5.67 7.97 -7.63
C ILE A 50 5.86 7.06 -8.86
N SER A 51 6.38 5.83 -8.66
CA SER A 51 6.52 4.88 -9.76
C SER A 51 5.15 4.42 -10.29
N LEU A 52 4.16 4.19 -9.42
CA LEU A 52 2.79 3.86 -9.85
C LEU A 52 2.11 5.02 -10.58
N GLU A 53 2.23 6.24 -10.07
CA GLU A 53 1.72 7.46 -10.72
C GLU A 53 2.28 7.63 -12.13
N ARG A 54 3.60 7.45 -12.28
CA ARG A 54 4.28 7.48 -13.58
C ARG A 54 3.85 6.32 -14.47
N ALA A 55 3.60 5.15 -13.90
CA ALA A 55 3.11 4.00 -14.64
C ALA A 55 1.76 4.31 -15.29
N TYR A 56 0.82 4.84 -14.52
CA TYR A 56 -0.50 5.21 -15.01
C TYR A 56 -0.42 6.37 -16.00
N SER A 57 0.27 7.45 -15.64
CA SER A 57 0.42 8.64 -16.49
C SER A 57 1.05 8.31 -17.85
N SER A 58 2.06 7.45 -17.88
CA SER A 58 2.70 7.02 -19.12
C SER A 58 1.82 6.14 -19.99
N LEU A 59 0.94 5.33 -19.38
CA LEU A 59 -0.02 4.51 -20.13
C LEU A 59 -1.12 5.36 -20.75
N MET A 60 -1.68 6.29 -19.95
CA MET A 60 -2.79 7.15 -20.35
C MET A 60 -2.36 8.31 -21.25
N ASN A 61 -1.07 8.67 -21.25
CA ASN A 61 -0.52 9.74 -22.07
C ASN A 61 -1.29 11.08 -21.92
N GLY A 62 -1.66 11.42 -20.68
CA GLY A 62 -2.41 12.64 -20.37
C GLY A 62 -3.94 12.55 -20.55
N LYS A 63 -4.50 11.38 -20.88
CA LYS A 63 -5.95 11.15 -20.88
C LYS A 63 -6.45 10.97 -19.44
N SER A 64 -7.49 11.73 -19.04
CA SER A 64 -8.05 11.72 -17.69
C SER A 64 -9.36 10.92 -17.55
N ASP A 65 -10.03 10.60 -18.66
CA ASP A 65 -11.48 10.26 -18.61
C ASP A 65 -11.75 8.75 -18.52
N TYR A 66 -10.88 7.98 -17.86
CA TYR A 66 -10.93 6.50 -17.85
C TYR A 66 -11.09 5.90 -19.25
N SER A 67 -10.55 6.63 -20.24
CA SER A 67 -10.62 6.24 -21.63
C SER A 67 -9.59 5.16 -21.91
N MET A 68 -9.92 4.28 -22.85
CA MET A 68 -9.03 3.21 -23.26
C MET A 68 -7.63 3.77 -23.60
N PRO A 69 -6.55 3.18 -23.03
CA PRO A 69 -5.19 3.55 -23.40
C PRO A 69 -4.98 3.42 -24.90
N GLU A 70 -4.11 4.25 -25.46
CA GLU A 70 -3.73 4.03 -26.86
C GLU A 70 -2.89 2.76 -26.96
N PRO A 71 -3.06 1.97 -28.04
CA PRO A 71 -2.18 0.87 -28.30
C PRO A 71 -0.83 1.44 -28.72
N ASN A 72 0.00 1.93 -27.79
CA ASN A 72 1.29 2.54 -28.07
C ASN A 72 2.39 1.73 -27.37
N ARG A 73 3.30 1.15 -28.15
CA ARG A 73 4.36 0.27 -27.62
C ARG A 73 5.22 0.93 -26.54
N LEU A 74 5.58 2.19 -26.68
CA LEU A 74 6.47 2.89 -25.75
C LEU A 74 5.76 3.17 -24.41
N ASN A 75 4.50 3.58 -24.47
CA ASN A 75 3.67 3.86 -23.29
C ASN A 75 3.49 2.59 -22.46
N TRP A 76 3.10 1.49 -23.10
CA TRP A 76 2.95 0.18 -22.46
C TRP A 76 4.26 -0.32 -21.84
N LEU A 77 5.38 -0.19 -22.55
CA LEU A 77 6.70 -0.58 -22.01
C LEU A 77 7.11 0.26 -20.82
N THR A 78 6.89 1.57 -20.89
CA THR A 78 7.25 2.50 -19.81
C THR A 78 6.41 2.22 -18.58
N SER A 79 5.10 2.10 -18.75
CA SER A 79 4.17 1.77 -17.68
C SER A 79 4.52 0.45 -16.99
N ALA A 80 4.72 -0.63 -17.76
CA ALA A 80 5.09 -1.92 -17.20
C ALA A 80 6.43 -1.89 -16.45
N ARG A 81 7.43 -1.14 -16.94
CA ARG A 81 8.71 -0.98 -16.23
C ARG A 81 8.54 -0.26 -14.90
N GLN A 82 7.69 0.76 -14.85
CA GLN A 82 7.41 1.49 -13.62
C GLN A 82 6.65 0.64 -12.60
N ILE A 83 5.69 -0.18 -13.03
CA ILE A 83 5.04 -1.19 -12.17
C ILE A 83 6.09 -2.16 -11.59
N MET A 84 7.01 -2.65 -12.42
CA MET A 84 8.08 -3.53 -11.93
C MET A 84 9.02 -2.82 -10.96
N LYS A 85 9.27 -1.51 -11.12
CA LYS A 85 10.04 -0.71 -10.17
C LYS A 85 9.33 -0.53 -8.85
N PHE A 86 8.01 -0.28 -8.87
CA PHE A 86 7.20 -0.29 -7.66
C PHE A 86 7.31 -1.63 -6.91
N LYS A 87 7.16 -2.77 -7.60
CA LYS A 87 7.30 -4.10 -6.99
C LYS A 87 8.69 -4.36 -6.40
N GLN A 88 9.73 -3.79 -7.02
CA GLN A 88 11.10 -3.86 -6.49
C GLN A 88 11.31 -2.97 -5.26
N LEU A 89 10.71 -1.78 -5.22
CA LEU A 89 10.86 -0.86 -4.09
C LEU A 89 10.06 -1.32 -2.88
N SER A 90 8.80 -1.74 -3.08
CA SER A 90 7.93 -2.26 -2.02
C SER A 90 8.54 -3.47 -1.31
N SER A 91 9.26 -4.34 -2.01
CA SER A 91 9.94 -5.49 -1.41
C SER A 91 11.17 -5.14 -0.55
N MET A 92 11.65 -3.90 -0.60
CA MET A 92 12.77 -3.42 0.22
C MET A 92 12.31 -2.86 1.58
N LEU A 93 11.01 -2.68 1.79
CA LEU A 93 10.44 -2.12 3.01
C LEU A 93 10.56 -3.12 4.16
N GLU A 94 11.08 -2.68 5.31
CA GLU A 94 11.19 -3.49 6.52
C GLU A 94 10.01 -3.24 7.46
N THR A 95 9.57 -1.99 7.57
CA THR A 95 8.56 -1.50 8.50
C THR A 95 7.15 -1.80 8.02
N ASP A 96 6.34 -2.43 8.88
CA ASP A 96 4.98 -2.86 8.52
C ASP A 96 4.05 -1.69 8.16
N LEU A 97 4.22 -0.53 8.82
CA LEU A 97 3.50 0.69 8.47
C LEU A 97 3.69 1.07 7.00
N TYR A 98 4.93 1.11 6.51
CA TYR A 98 5.20 1.50 5.13
C TYR A 98 4.82 0.42 4.12
N LYS A 99 4.87 -0.87 4.51
CA LYS A 99 4.31 -1.95 3.68
C LYS A 99 2.80 -1.78 3.50
N LEU A 100 2.09 -1.46 4.59
CA LEU A 100 0.65 -1.21 4.55
C LEU A 100 0.33 -0.01 3.65
N ILE A 101 0.99 1.13 3.86
CA ILE A 101 0.80 2.32 3.02
C ILE A 101 1.06 2.00 1.54
N CYS A 102 2.15 1.30 1.22
CA CYS A 102 2.41 0.88 -0.16
C CYS A 102 1.32 -0.03 -0.72
N SER A 103 0.79 -0.96 0.07
CA SER A 103 -0.28 -1.86 -0.37
C SER A 103 -1.60 -1.12 -0.63
N GLU A 104 -1.95 -0.13 0.18
CA GLU A 104 -3.14 0.70 -0.04
C GLU A 104 -3.03 1.51 -1.34
N HIS A 105 -1.85 2.10 -1.58
CA HIS A 105 -1.59 2.79 -2.84
C HIS A 105 -1.58 1.83 -4.04
N GLU A 106 -1.05 0.62 -3.87
CA GLU A 106 -1.12 -0.41 -4.91
C GLU A 106 -2.57 -0.68 -5.31
N GLU A 107 -3.43 -0.98 -4.35
CA GLU A 107 -4.84 -1.30 -4.61
C GLU A 107 -5.59 -0.13 -5.25
N HIS A 108 -5.36 1.10 -4.78
CA HIS A 108 -5.90 2.30 -5.43
C HIS A 108 -5.51 2.36 -6.91
N TRP A 109 -4.22 2.19 -7.22
CA TRP A 109 -3.76 2.23 -8.60
C TRP A 109 -4.25 1.04 -9.42
N LYS A 110 -4.34 -0.16 -8.86
CA LYS A 110 -4.94 -1.31 -9.56
C LYS A 110 -6.36 -0.98 -10.03
N HIS A 111 -7.15 -0.33 -9.17
CA HIS A 111 -8.49 0.13 -9.52
C HIS A 111 -8.48 1.18 -10.64
N GLU A 112 -7.61 2.18 -10.57
CA GLU A 112 -7.47 3.19 -11.63
C GLU A 112 -7.11 2.55 -12.98
N PHE A 113 -6.16 1.61 -12.98
CA PHE A 113 -5.85 0.82 -14.18
C PHE A 113 -7.08 0.01 -14.64
N TYR A 114 -7.80 -0.64 -13.73
CA TYR A 114 -9.00 -1.40 -14.05
C TYR A 114 -10.06 -0.56 -14.76
N LEU A 115 -10.35 0.64 -14.25
CA LEU A 115 -11.32 1.56 -14.83
C LEU A 115 -10.96 1.97 -16.26
N SER A 116 -9.68 2.19 -16.54
CA SER A 116 -9.18 2.52 -17.89
C SER A 116 -9.30 1.36 -18.89
N PHE A 117 -9.57 0.15 -18.42
CA PHE A 117 -9.84 -1.04 -19.24
C PHE A 117 -11.27 -1.56 -19.05
N LYS A 118 -12.26 -0.68 -18.81
CA LYS A 118 -13.67 -1.08 -18.65
C LYS A 118 -14.36 -1.40 -19.99
N ASP A 119 -13.91 -0.82 -21.10
CA ASP A 119 -14.44 -1.10 -22.43
C ASP A 119 -13.87 -2.41 -22.99
N ASP A 120 -14.72 -3.33 -23.46
CA ASP A 120 -14.35 -4.64 -24.00
C ASP A 120 -13.54 -4.57 -25.31
N SER A 121 -13.36 -3.39 -25.91
CA SER A 121 -12.57 -3.19 -27.12
C SER A 121 -11.11 -3.69 -27.00
N PHE A 122 -10.52 -3.79 -25.79
CA PHE A 122 -9.17 -4.35 -25.60
C PHE A 122 -9.14 -5.88 -25.69
N LEU A 123 -10.29 -6.57 -25.61
CA LEU A 123 -10.38 -8.04 -25.71
C LEU A 123 -10.07 -8.51 -27.13
N LEU A 124 -10.20 -7.63 -28.12
CA LEU A 124 -9.90 -7.95 -29.51
C LEU A 124 -8.39 -8.06 -29.72
N PRO A 125 -7.88 -9.15 -30.34
CA PRO A 125 -6.47 -9.28 -30.69
C PRO A 125 -5.96 -8.12 -31.57
N ALA A 126 -6.86 -7.48 -32.31
CA ALA A 126 -6.57 -6.31 -33.12
C ALA A 126 -5.94 -5.18 -32.29
N TYR A 127 -6.42 -4.94 -31.07
CA TYR A 127 -5.91 -3.88 -30.20
C TYR A 127 -4.43 -4.08 -29.85
N PHE A 128 -4.06 -5.28 -29.39
CA PHE A 128 -2.67 -5.59 -29.03
C PHE A 128 -1.74 -5.63 -30.25
N LYS A 129 -2.29 -5.90 -31.44
CA LYS A 129 -1.56 -5.89 -32.71
C LYS A 129 -1.42 -4.48 -33.31
N ALA A 130 -2.33 -3.56 -33.01
CA ALA A 130 -2.53 -2.29 -33.72
C ALA A 130 -1.30 -1.36 -33.79
N ASN A 131 -0.29 -1.53 -32.92
CA ASN A 131 1.02 -0.88 -33.05
C ASN A 131 2.13 -1.73 -32.41
N ASN A 132 2.03 -3.06 -32.53
CA ASN A 132 3.02 -3.99 -31.99
C ASN A 132 3.29 -3.76 -30.48
N ILE A 133 2.23 -3.76 -29.67
CA ILE A 133 2.36 -3.65 -28.21
C ILE A 133 3.28 -4.78 -27.73
N HIS A 134 4.23 -4.44 -26.87
CA HIS A 134 5.15 -5.45 -26.36
C HIS A 134 4.39 -6.42 -25.43
N LEU A 135 4.41 -7.71 -25.75
CA LEU A 135 3.53 -8.68 -25.12
C LEU A 135 3.78 -8.81 -23.61
N LYS A 136 5.03 -8.78 -23.15
CA LYS A 136 5.32 -8.84 -21.70
C LYS A 136 4.81 -7.61 -20.95
N SER A 137 4.85 -6.43 -21.57
CA SER A 137 4.29 -5.25 -20.91
C SER A 137 2.78 -5.34 -20.81
N ALA A 138 2.13 -5.90 -21.85
CA ALA A 138 0.71 -6.16 -21.79
C ALA A 138 0.35 -7.13 -20.66
N LEU A 139 1.07 -8.26 -20.55
CA LEU A 139 0.86 -9.22 -19.47
C LEU A 139 1.06 -8.59 -18.08
N ILE A 140 2.11 -7.77 -17.89
CA ILE A 140 2.36 -7.10 -16.60
C ILE A 140 1.20 -6.19 -16.22
N ILE A 141 0.75 -5.32 -17.14
CA ILE A 141 -0.32 -4.36 -16.87
C ILE A 141 -1.65 -5.07 -16.65
N MET A 142 -1.96 -6.07 -17.49
CA MET A 142 -3.21 -6.83 -17.39
C MET A 142 -3.28 -7.68 -16.12
N ASN A 143 -2.14 -8.21 -15.65
CA ASN A 143 -2.07 -8.88 -14.36
C ASN A 143 -2.12 -7.88 -13.20
N PHE A 144 -1.45 -6.74 -13.32
CA PHE A 144 -1.41 -5.73 -12.26
C PHE A 144 -2.80 -5.22 -11.90
N LYS A 145 -3.65 -4.90 -12.89
CA LYS A 145 -5.00 -4.37 -12.65
C LYS A 145 -5.97 -5.32 -11.96
N GLN A 146 -5.62 -6.59 -11.79
CA GLN A 146 -6.51 -7.60 -11.21
C GLN A 146 -6.41 -7.58 -9.69
N TRP A 147 -7.54 -7.80 -9.02
CA TRP A 147 -7.54 -8.16 -7.61
C TRP A 147 -6.78 -9.48 -7.44
N SER A 148 -5.87 -9.55 -6.47
CA SER A 148 -5.11 -10.76 -6.23
C SER A 148 -6.01 -11.81 -5.58
N PRO A 149 -6.10 -13.03 -6.12
CA PRO A 149 -6.95 -14.07 -5.53
C PRO A 149 -6.50 -14.48 -4.12
N ASP A 150 -5.23 -14.24 -3.79
CA ASP A 150 -4.64 -14.60 -2.50
C ASP A 150 -4.82 -13.52 -1.42
N VAL A 151 -5.34 -12.34 -1.79
CA VAL A 151 -5.56 -11.24 -0.85
C VAL A 151 -7.01 -11.28 -0.36
N LYS A 152 -7.16 -11.47 0.96
CA LYS A 152 -8.46 -11.41 1.63
C LYS A 152 -9.00 -9.98 1.56
N ASP A 153 -10.27 -9.81 1.19
CA ASP A 153 -10.90 -8.51 1.20
C ASP A 153 -11.06 -8.05 2.66
N PRO A 154 -10.62 -6.83 3.03
CA PRO A 154 -10.89 -6.27 4.35
C PRO A 154 -12.38 -6.32 4.75
N LEU A 155 -13.28 -6.21 3.76
CA LEU A 155 -14.72 -6.29 3.96
C LEU A 155 -15.20 -7.69 4.38
N ASP A 156 -14.46 -8.76 4.04
CA ASP A 156 -14.77 -10.15 4.45
C ASP A 156 -14.69 -10.37 5.97
N SER A 157 -14.18 -9.40 6.72
CA SER A 157 -14.06 -9.47 8.18
C SER A 157 -15.11 -8.66 8.93
N ILE A 158 -15.96 -7.94 8.19
CA ILE A 158 -16.91 -6.99 8.73
C ILE A 158 -18.30 -7.62 8.78
N ASP A 159 -18.86 -7.75 9.99
CA ASP A 159 -20.28 -8.03 10.16
C ASP A 159 -21.08 -6.75 9.90
N GLY A 160 -21.74 -6.68 8.75
CA GLY A 160 -22.56 -5.57 8.29
C GLY A 160 -23.84 -5.36 9.10
N THR A 161 -24.27 -6.33 9.91
CA THR A 161 -25.47 -6.18 10.76
C THR A 161 -25.33 -5.03 11.76
N GLN A 162 -24.10 -4.69 12.16
CA GLN A 162 -23.85 -3.55 13.05
C GLN A 162 -24.25 -2.22 12.39
N TYR A 163 -24.04 -2.06 11.08
CA TYR A 163 -24.39 -0.85 10.34
C TYR A 163 -25.88 -0.81 9.98
N ILE A 164 -26.50 -1.98 9.74
CA ILE A 164 -27.95 -2.07 9.53
C ILE A 164 -28.71 -1.56 10.78
N ASN A 165 -28.20 -1.91 11.97
CA ASN A 165 -28.87 -1.67 13.24
C ASN A 165 -28.44 -0.38 13.96
N ASP A 166 -27.54 0.43 13.39
CA ASP A 166 -27.00 1.63 14.06
C ASP A 166 -27.98 2.82 14.11
N GLY A 167 -29.13 2.70 13.43
CA GLY A 167 -30.18 3.74 13.35
C GLY A 167 -29.79 4.97 12.52
N TYR A 168 -28.63 4.96 11.86
CA TYR A 168 -28.07 6.06 11.09
C TYR A 168 -27.83 5.68 9.62
N THR A 169 -27.17 4.55 9.35
CA THR A 169 -26.67 4.17 8.01
C THR A 169 -27.80 4.01 6.99
N LEU A 170 -28.96 3.49 7.39
CA LEU A 170 -30.11 3.31 6.50
C LEU A 170 -31.04 4.52 6.41
N ASN A 171 -30.80 5.57 7.21
CA ASN A 171 -31.70 6.71 7.27
C ASN A 171 -31.72 7.47 5.92
N GLY A 172 -32.88 7.44 5.25
CA GLY A 172 -33.07 8.03 3.92
C GLY A 172 -32.50 7.20 2.76
N GLN A 173 -31.95 6.01 3.01
CA GLN A 173 -31.34 5.13 2.02
C GLN A 173 -32.28 3.98 1.61
N HIS A 174 -33.51 4.33 1.16
CA HIS A 174 -34.55 3.35 0.84
C HIS A 174 -34.14 2.30 -0.20
N GLY A 175 -33.30 2.68 -1.18
CA GLY A 175 -32.78 1.73 -2.17
C GLY A 175 -31.86 0.68 -1.55
N LEU A 176 -31.00 1.09 -0.62
CA LEU A 176 -30.12 0.16 0.10
C LEU A 176 -30.91 -0.77 1.01
N GLU A 177 -31.94 -0.25 1.67
CA GLU A 177 -32.86 -1.02 2.51
C GLU A 177 -33.59 -2.11 1.73
N ILE A 178 -34.05 -1.82 0.50
CA ILE A 178 -34.64 -2.83 -0.40
C ILE A 178 -33.61 -3.91 -0.73
N CYS A 179 -32.39 -3.53 -1.12
CA CYS A 179 -31.33 -4.48 -1.46
C CYS A 179 -30.99 -5.41 -0.29
N ILE A 180 -30.95 -4.89 0.94
CA ILE A 180 -30.69 -5.69 2.16
C ILE A 180 -31.84 -6.68 2.42
N ASN A 181 -33.09 -6.24 2.25
CA ASN A 181 -34.25 -7.11 2.44
C ASN A 181 -34.35 -8.21 1.37
N GLU A 182 -33.80 -7.97 0.18
CA GLU A 182 -33.75 -8.93 -0.93
C GLU A 182 -32.50 -9.82 -0.90
N SER A 183 -31.48 -9.49 -0.10
CA SER A 183 -30.24 -10.26 -0.02
C SER A 183 -30.28 -11.35 1.05
N ASN A 184 -29.42 -12.36 0.92
CA ASN A 184 -29.24 -13.38 1.96
C ASN A 184 -28.43 -12.78 3.12
N GLU A 185 -28.73 -13.19 4.36
CA GLU A 185 -27.98 -12.71 5.54
C GLU A 185 -26.46 -12.94 5.43
N ASP A 186 -26.03 -14.02 4.76
CA ASP A 186 -24.61 -14.34 4.52
C ASP A 186 -23.89 -13.33 3.62
N SER A 187 -24.61 -12.41 2.95
CA SER A 187 -24.01 -11.41 2.06
C SER A 187 -23.45 -10.19 2.80
N TYR A 188 -23.82 -10.01 4.07
CA TYR A 188 -23.39 -8.89 4.90
C TYR A 188 -23.06 -9.32 6.34
N LYS A 189 -22.88 -10.62 6.61
CA LYS A 189 -22.37 -11.17 7.87
C LYS A 189 -20.97 -11.74 7.65
#